data_AF-A0A7H1M956-F1
#
_entry.id   AF-A0A7H1M956-F1
#
_cell.length_a   1.000
_cell.length_b   1.000
_cell.length_c   1.000
_cell.angle_alpha   90.00
_cell.angle_beta   90.00
_cell.angle_gamma   90.00
#
_symmetry.space_group_name_H-M   'P 1'
#
loop_
_entity.id
_entity.type
_entity.pdbx_description
1 polymer ?
#
loop_
_entity_poly.entity_id
_entity_poly.type
_entity_poly.pdbx_seq_one_letter_code
_entity_poly.pdbx_strand_id
1 'polypeptide(L)'
;MLISAVELAGLQLPRLPNSRQGIEYHAKKNNWPFKEIAGQARGGKLKKYLIAALPPEIQTATLLAKVPVLAEAKKPVKPNKKMKQLGLMPREDGLMRLDDKQTETAHARCAIVAHVLLLYELSGMPIKKAVEFVAAEAAAGRLPEDIAKLIPIANARSNDERSLSGPTLYRWVRAYRAAPDSVSRLAALAPVKTREKKPMLAIEWLPDFLMFYQQPNKPMMMAAAKKLAQWYLEQGKIEQISSRYRADAELRSDSDGDEAAAGAYEGARPADGVGL
;
A
#
# COMPACT_ATOMS: atom_id res chain seq x y z
N MET A 1 -2.01 27.89 -27.42
CA MET A 1 -2.99 27.06 -26.67
C MET A 1 -4.40 27.59 -26.89
N LEU A 2 -5.40 26.71 -26.92
CA LEU A 2 -6.80 27.06 -27.15
C LEU A 2 -7.64 26.66 -25.92
N ILE A 3 -8.64 27.47 -25.57
CA ILE A 3 -9.57 27.19 -24.46
C ILE A 3 -11.02 27.41 -24.90
N SER A 4 -11.94 26.57 -24.43
CA SER A 4 -13.36 26.70 -24.73
C SER A 4 -14.09 27.63 -23.75
N ALA A 5 -15.25 28.17 -24.15
CA ALA A 5 -16.10 28.98 -23.28
C ALA A 5 -16.58 28.21 -22.03
N VAL A 6 -16.74 26.88 -22.12
CA VAL A 6 -17.17 26.03 -21.00
C VAL A 6 -16.04 25.87 -19.98
N GLU A 7 -14.81 25.64 -20.44
CA GLU A 7 -13.64 25.56 -19.57
C GLU A 7 -13.37 26.91 -18.88
N LEU A 8 -13.54 28.03 -19.59
CA LEU A 8 -13.43 29.37 -18.98
C LEU A 8 -14.51 29.62 -17.92
N ALA A 9 -15.75 29.15 -18.15
CA ALA A 9 -16.84 29.27 -17.16
C ALA A 9 -16.54 28.47 -15.89
N GLY A 10 -15.91 27.29 -16.05
CA GLY A 10 -15.52 26.44 -14.94
C GLY A 10 -14.46 27.06 -14.02
N LEU A 11 -13.68 28.03 -14.50
CA LEU A 11 -12.64 28.71 -13.71
C LEU A 11 -13.17 29.80 -12.77
N GLN A 12 -14.47 30.13 -12.83
CA GLN A 12 -15.15 31.08 -11.94
C GLN A 12 -14.36 32.36 -11.66
N LEU A 13 -13.83 32.99 -12.71
CA LEU A 13 -12.94 34.13 -12.55
C LEU A 13 -13.74 35.38 -12.12
N PRO A 14 -13.28 36.16 -11.13
CA PRO A 14 -14.06 37.24 -10.49
C PRO A 14 -14.58 38.35 -11.43
N ARG A 15 -13.99 38.48 -12.62
CA ARG A 15 -14.36 39.51 -13.63
C ARG A 15 -14.97 38.92 -14.90
N LEU A 16 -15.22 37.61 -14.94
CA LEU A 16 -15.86 36.95 -16.07
C LEU A 16 -17.21 36.36 -15.66
N PRO A 17 -18.17 36.28 -16.59
CA PRO A 17 -19.41 35.57 -16.34
C PRO A 17 -19.16 34.08 -16.10
N ASN A 18 -19.85 33.49 -15.12
CA ASN A 18 -19.74 32.06 -14.78
C ASN A 18 -20.60 31.15 -15.68
N SER A 19 -21.14 31.70 -16.77
CA SER A 19 -22.02 31.03 -17.72
C SER A 19 -21.36 31.00 -19.09
N ARG A 20 -21.46 29.86 -19.78
CA ARG A 20 -21.01 29.71 -21.17
C ARG A 20 -21.53 30.84 -22.07
N GLN A 21 -22.83 31.14 -21.97
CA GLN A 21 -23.47 32.19 -22.79
C GLN A 21 -22.94 33.58 -22.43
N GLY A 22 -22.70 33.83 -21.14
CA GLY A 22 -22.11 35.08 -20.67
C GLY A 22 -20.68 35.29 -21.18
N ILE A 23 -19.87 34.22 -21.23
CA ILE A 23 -18.51 34.27 -21.78
C ILE A 23 -18.52 34.49 -23.28
N GLU A 24 -19.43 33.84 -24.02
CA GLU A 24 -19.57 34.08 -25.47
C GLU A 24 -19.99 35.53 -25.76
N TYR A 25 -20.88 36.11 -24.94
CA TYR A 25 -21.25 37.53 -25.04
C TYR A 25 -20.09 38.47 -24.69
N HIS A 26 -19.36 38.18 -23.62
CA HIS A 26 -18.19 38.95 -23.20
C HIS A 26 -17.06 38.89 -24.24
N ALA A 27 -16.84 37.72 -24.85
CA ALA A 27 -15.87 37.51 -25.91
C ALA A 27 -16.24 38.27 -27.19
N LYS A 28 -17.53 38.36 -27.54
CA LYS A 28 -18.02 39.19 -28.65
C LYS A 28 -17.82 40.68 -28.37
N LYS A 29 -18.15 41.14 -27.15
CA LYS A 29 -18.01 42.55 -26.75
C LYS A 29 -16.56 43.03 -26.77
N ASN A 30 -15.62 42.13 -26.47
CA ASN A 30 -14.18 42.42 -26.42
C ASN A 30 -13.40 41.91 -27.64
N ASN A 31 -14.09 41.50 -28.72
CA ASN A 31 -13.50 41.03 -29.98
C ASN A 31 -12.38 39.98 -29.84
N TRP A 32 -12.59 38.96 -29.00
CA TRP A 32 -11.57 37.92 -28.80
C TRP A 32 -11.41 37.02 -30.03
N PRO A 33 -10.17 36.75 -30.49
CA PRO A 33 -9.94 35.87 -31.62
C PRO A 33 -10.29 34.42 -31.25
N PHE A 34 -11.16 33.82 -32.05
CA PHE A 34 -11.60 32.43 -31.88
C PHE A 34 -11.33 31.59 -33.12
N LYS A 35 -11.12 30.30 -32.92
CA LYS A 35 -11.05 29.27 -33.96
C LYS A 35 -12.21 28.30 -33.76
N GLU A 36 -12.98 28.07 -34.81
CA GLU A 36 -14.01 27.06 -34.82
C GLU A 36 -13.38 25.69 -35.09
N ILE A 37 -13.64 24.72 -34.22
CA ILE A 37 -13.17 23.34 -34.37
C ILE A 37 -14.38 22.42 -34.33
N ALA A 38 -14.40 21.39 -35.18
CA ALA A 38 -15.42 20.35 -35.12
C ALA A 38 -15.40 19.65 -33.74
N GLY A 39 -16.55 19.51 -33.09
CA GLY A 39 -16.64 18.92 -31.75
C GLY A 39 -18.06 18.64 -31.29
N GLN A 40 -18.19 17.91 -30.17
CA GLN A 40 -19.46 17.50 -29.55
C GLN A 40 -20.21 18.68 -28.88
N ALA A 41 -20.62 19.67 -29.67
CA ALA A 41 -21.59 20.68 -29.25
C ALA A 41 -22.86 20.57 -30.11
N ARG A 42 -23.99 21.12 -29.63
CA ARG A 42 -25.23 21.24 -30.42
C ARG A 42 -24.92 22.01 -31.71
N GLY A 43 -24.90 21.33 -32.86
CA GLY A 43 -24.48 21.89 -34.16
C GLY A 43 -23.05 21.55 -34.62
N GLY A 44 -22.32 20.67 -33.92
CA GLY A 44 -21.06 20.06 -34.40
C GLY A 44 -19.83 20.98 -34.42
N LYS A 45 -19.96 22.25 -34.03
CA LYS A 45 -18.87 23.25 -34.03
C LYS A 45 -18.68 23.84 -32.63
N LEU A 46 -17.45 23.85 -32.15
CA LEU A 46 -17.05 24.43 -30.87
C LEU A 46 -16.09 25.61 -31.11
N LYS A 47 -16.42 26.78 -30.55
CA LYS A 47 -15.55 27.95 -30.57
C LYS A 47 -14.48 27.80 -29.48
N LYS A 48 -13.20 27.88 -29.86
CA LYS A 48 -12.08 27.93 -28.92
C LYS A 48 -11.33 29.25 -29.08
N TYR A 49 -10.96 29.86 -27.97
CA TYR A 49 -10.25 31.14 -27.90
C TYR A 49 -8.75 30.91 -27.70
N LEU A 50 -7.91 31.75 -28.31
CA LEU A 50 -6.45 31.68 -28.17
C LEU A 50 -6.01 32.29 -26.84
N ILE A 51 -5.42 31.47 -25.95
CA ILE A 51 -4.96 31.88 -24.61
C ILE A 51 -4.04 33.10 -24.67
N ALA A 52 -3.14 33.19 -25.66
CA ALA A 52 -2.19 34.30 -25.81
C ALA A 52 -2.84 35.65 -26.17
N ALA A 53 -4.07 35.65 -26.66
CA ALA A 53 -4.81 36.86 -27.05
C ALA A 53 -5.88 37.25 -26.02
N LEU A 54 -5.98 36.53 -24.90
CA LEU A 54 -6.84 36.89 -23.78
C LEU A 54 -6.11 37.87 -22.85
N PRO A 55 -6.83 38.71 -22.09
CA PRO A 55 -6.25 39.54 -21.03
C PRO A 55 -5.32 38.77 -20.08
N PRO A 56 -4.22 39.39 -19.61
CA PRO A 56 -3.15 38.72 -18.86
C PRO A 56 -3.64 38.01 -17.59
N GLU A 57 -4.70 38.52 -16.96
CA GLU A 57 -5.32 37.93 -15.76
C GLU A 57 -5.96 36.57 -16.06
N ILE A 58 -6.45 36.36 -17.28
CA ILE A 58 -7.05 35.09 -17.71
C ILE A 58 -5.95 34.12 -18.14
N GLN A 59 -4.85 34.63 -18.70
CA GLN A 59 -3.69 33.83 -19.06
C GLN A 59 -3.06 33.19 -17.82
N THR A 60 -2.82 33.97 -16.76
CA THR A 60 -2.23 33.45 -15.52
C THR A 60 -3.13 32.42 -14.87
N ALA A 61 -4.45 32.66 -14.78
CA ALA A 61 -5.38 31.72 -14.19
C ALA A 61 -5.53 30.41 -15.00
N THR A 62 -5.52 30.49 -16.33
CA THR A 62 -5.58 29.28 -17.18
C THR A 62 -4.28 28.48 -17.18
N LEU A 63 -3.13 29.15 -17.03
CA LEU A 63 -1.84 28.48 -16.84
C LEU A 63 -1.80 27.82 -15.45
N LEU A 64 -2.20 28.53 -14.40
CA LEU A 64 -2.23 28.02 -13.02
C LEU A 64 -3.17 26.82 -12.87
N ALA A 65 -4.35 26.85 -13.50
CA ALA A 65 -5.31 25.75 -13.49
C ALA A 65 -4.88 24.52 -14.31
N LYS A 66 -3.90 24.67 -15.22
CA LYS A 66 -3.32 23.57 -16.02
C LYS A 66 -2.04 23.01 -15.42
N VAL A 67 -1.46 23.66 -14.41
CA VAL A 67 -0.48 23.02 -13.54
C VAL A 67 -1.26 22.04 -12.67
N PRO A 68 -0.91 20.74 -12.65
CA PRO A 68 -1.53 19.81 -11.71
C PRO A 68 -1.10 20.22 -10.29
N VAL A 69 -1.91 21.06 -9.64
CA VAL A 69 -1.77 21.34 -8.22
C VAL A 69 -2.09 20.03 -7.49
N LEU A 70 -1.04 19.43 -6.92
CA LEU A 70 -1.13 18.41 -5.89
C LEU A 70 -1.88 18.99 -4.68
N ALA A 71 -3.19 18.97 -4.70
CA ALA A 71 -4.02 19.23 -3.52
C ALA A 71 -5.39 18.58 -3.67
N GLU A 72 -5.41 17.26 -3.87
CA GLU A 72 -6.55 16.47 -3.40
C GLU A 72 -6.06 15.63 -2.22
N ALA A 73 -6.53 16.00 -1.03
CA ALA A 73 -6.45 15.18 0.17
C ALA A 73 -7.24 13.89 -0.08
N LYS A 74 -6.60 12.90 -0.70
CA LYS A 74 -7.16 11.56 -0.90
C LYS A 74 -6.94 10.77 0.39
N LYS A 75 -8.08 10.37 0.99
CA LYS A 75 -8.18 9.47 2.14
C LYS A 75 -7.15 8.32 2.04
N PRO A 76 -6.57 7.86 3.16
CA PRO A 76 -5.51 6.87 3.15
C PRO A 76 -5.96 5.60 2.41
N VAL A 77 -5.38 5.39 1.23
CA VAL A 77 -5.64 4.19 0.42
C VAL A 77 -4.97 3.03 1.13
N LYS A 78 -5.78 2.18 1.76
CA LYS A 78 -5.30 0.90 2.31
C LYS A 78 -4.61 0.13 1.18
N PRO A 79 -3.34 -0.25 1.33
CA PRO A 79 -2.59 -0.86 0.23
C PRO A 79 -3.24 -2.19 -0.16
N ASN A 80 -3.59 -2.32 -1.45
CA ASN A 80 -4.16 -3.53 -2.02
C ASN A 80 -3.17 -4.72 -1.85
N LYS A 81 -3.66 -5.97 -1.80
CA LYS A 81 -2.85 -7.18 -1.58
C LYS A 81 -1.68 -7.29 -2.58
N LYS A 82 -1.89 -6.86 -3.83
CA LYS A 82 -0.83 -6.79 -4.86
C LYS A 82 0.23 -5.73 -4.56
N MET A 83 -0.14 -4.59 -3.99
CA MET A 83 0.79 -3.54 -3.55
C MET A 83 1.65 -4.03 -2.39
N LYS A 84 1.04 -4.70 -1.40
CA LYS A 84 1.76 -5.31 -0.28
C LYS A 84 2.77 -6.38 -0.74
N GLN A 85 2.39 -7.22 -1.70
CA GLN A 85 3.29 -8.24 -2.27
C GLN A 85 4.50 -7.63 -3.00
N LEU A 86 4.35 -6.42 -3.54
CA LEU A 86 5.42 -5.68 -4.21
C LEU A 86 6.21 -4.77 -3.24
N GLY A 87 5.88 -4.75 -1.95
CA GLY A 87 6.53 -3.87 -0.97
C GLY A 87 6.18 -2.39 -1.11
N LEU A 88 5.12 -2.05 -1.88
CA LEU A 88 4.70 -0.66 -2.10
C LEU A 88 4.02 -0.12 -0.83
N MET A 89 4.67 0.82 -0.15
CA MET A 89 4.11 1.57 0.98
C MET A 89 3.38 2.82 0.48
N PRO A 90 2.26 3.25 1.12
CA PRO A 90 1.63 4.54 0.83
C PRO A 90 2.60 5.71 0.95
N ARG A 91 2.45 6.71 0.06
CA ARG A 91 3.36 7.85 -0.15
C ARG A 91 3.67 8.64 1.13
N GLU A 92 2.66 8.81 1.99
CA GLU A 92 2.75 9.61 3.22
C GLU A 92 3.47 8.86 4.36
N ASP A 93 3.30 7.54 4.45
CA ASP A 93 3.85 6.72 5.54
C ASP A 93 5.25 6.17 5.24
N GLY A 94 5.60 6.05 3.96
CA GLY A 94 6.79 5.32 3.51
C GLY A 94 8.10 6.05 3.80
N LEU A 95 8.19 7.34 3.47
CA LEU A 95 9.46 8.08 3.56
C LEU A 95 9.78 8.59 4.97
N MET A 96 8.77 9.04 5.73
CA MET A 96 8.95 9.52 7.12
C MET A 96 9.33 8.43 8.13
N ARG A 97 9.35 7.15 7.72
CA ARG A 97 9.63 6.00 8.60
C ARG A 97 10.86 5.19 8.20
N LEU A 98 11.60 5.64 7.18
CA LEU A 98 12.81 4.96 6.74
C LEU A 98 14.00 5.41 7.57
N ASP A 99 14.66 4.44 8.18
CA ASP A 99 15.97 4.62 8.83
C ASP A 99 17.05 4.92 7.77
N ASP A 100 18.14 5.58 8.16
CA ASP A 100 19.21 6.00 7.23
C ASP A 100 19.78 4.80 6.46
N LYS A 101 19.97 3.67 7.15
CA LYS A 101 20.42 2.41 6.55
C LYS A 101 19.42 1.85 5.53
N GLN A 102 18.12 2.03 5.77
CA GLN A 102 17.08 1.60 4.82
C GLN A 102 17.08 2.49 3.59
N THR A 103 17.28 3.79 3.79
CA THR A 103 17.39 4.79 2.73
C THR A 103 18.59 4.51 1.84
N GLU A 104 19.78 4.29 2.41
CA GLU A 104 20.99 3.91 1.66
C GLU A 104 20.79 2.62 0.85
N THR A 105 20.19 1.59 1.48
CA THR A 105 19.86 0.34 0.78
C THR A 105 18.88 0.59 -0.38
N ALA A 106 17.88 1.45 -0.19
CA ALA A 106 16.92 1.81 -1.22
C ALA A 106 17.60 2.53 -2.40
N HIS A 107 18.49 3.48 -2.11
CA HIS A 107 19.27 4.18 -3.13
C HIS A 107 20.14 3.22 -3.95
N ALA A 108 20.87 2.30 -3.28
CA ALA A 108 21.68 1.29 -3.95
C ALA A 108 20.83 0.41 -4.87
N ARG A 109 19.66 -0.06 -4.42
CA ARG A 109 18.74 -0.85 -5.24
C ARG A 109 18.17 -0.05 -6.42
N CYS A 110 17.85 1.23 -6.24
CA CYS A 110 17.40 2.11 -7.31
C CYS A 110 18.46 2.28 -8.40
N ALA A 111 19.71 2.47 -8.02
CA ALA A 111 20.83 2.60 -8.97
C ALA A 111 21.06 1.31 -9.78
N ILE A 112 21.04 0.14 -9.12
CA ILE A 112 21.14 -1.15 -9.81
C ILE A 112 19.97 -1.36 -10.78
N VAL A 113 18.74 -1.01 -10.37
CA VAL A 113 17.57 -1.09 -11.26
C VAL A 113 17.68 -0.12 -12.44
N ALA A 114 18.19 1.09 -12.23
CA ALA A 114 18.43 2.05 -13.31
C ALA A 114 19.42 1.49 -14.34
N HIS A 115 20.50 0.83 -13.89
CA HIS A 115 21.45 0.16 -14.78
C HIS A 115 20.80 -0.95 -15.62
N VAL A 116 19.94 -1.77 -15.01
CA VAL A 116 19.16 -2.79 -15.75
C VAL A 116 18.23 -2.16 -16.80
N LEU A 117 17.57 -1.05 -16.46
CA LEU A 117 16.66 -0.35 -17.38
C LEU A 117 17.42 0.28 -18.55
N LEU A 118 18.60 0.85 -18.29
CA LEU A 118 19.48 1.36 -19.34
C LEU A 118 19.91 0.24 -20.30
N LEU A 119 20.30 -0.93 -19.79
CA LEU A 119 20.61 -2.09 -20.64
C LEU A 119 19.41 -2.55 -21.45
N TYR A 120 18.22 -2.57 -20.84
CA TYR A 120 16.96 -2.90 -21.53
C TYR A 120 16.67 -1.93 -22.69
N GLU A 121 16.85 -0.63 -22.48
CA GLU A 121 16.59 0.42 -23.48
C GLU A 121 17.62 0.39 -24.62
N LEU A 122 18.90 0.21 -24.31
CA LEU A 122 19.98 0.25 -25.30
C LEU A 122 20.10 -1.02 -26.14
N SER A 123 19.86 -2.20 -25.55
CA SER A 123 20.01 -3.48 -26.25
C SER A 123 18.73 -3.98 -26.92
N GLY A 124 17.57 -3.40 -26.57
CA GLY A 124 16.26 -3.86 -27.05
C GLY A 124 15.86 -5.25 -26.56
N MET A 125 16.63 -5.88 -25.66
CA MET A 125 16.34 -7.22 -25.17
C MET A 125 15.15 -7.21 -24.21
N PRO A 126 14.42 -8.34 -24.03
CA PRO A 126 13.33 -8.38 -23.05
C PRO A 126 13.86 -8.19 -21.63
N ILE A 127 13.10 -7.48 -20.78
CA ILE A 127 13.52 -7.09 -19.42
C ILE A 127 14.01 -8.27 -18.55
N LYS A 128 13.43 -9.47 -18.73
CA LYS A 128 13.87 -10.68 -18.02
C LYS A 128 15.30 -11.08 -18.40
N LYS A 129 15.65 -11.02 -19.69
CA LYS A 129 17.01 -11.31 -20.17
C LYS A 129 18.00 -10.25 -19.68
N ALA A 130 17.60 -8.97 -19.65
CA ALA A 130 18.45 -7.91 -19.10
C ALA A 130 18.75 -8.14 -17.60
N VAL A 131 17.75 -8.57 -16.83
CA VAL A 131 17.92 -8.92 -15.41
C VAL A 131 18.83 -10.14 -15.24
N GLU A 132 18.64 -11.20 -16.03
CA GLU A 132 19.48 -12.40 -15.99
C GLU A 132 20.93 -12.08 -16.36
N PHE A 133 21.13 -11.23 -17.38
CA PHE A 133 22.44 -10.76 -17.79
C PHE A 133 23.15 -10.01 -16.66
N VAL A 134 22.50 -9.00 -16.04
CA VAL A 134 23.10 -8.25 -14.94
C VAL A 134 23.39 -9.14 -13.72
N ALA A 135 22.52 -10.09 -13.42
CA ALA A 135 22.76 -11.06 -12.34
C ALA A 135 23.95 -11.99 -12.65
N ALA A 136 24.12 -12.40 -13.90
CA ALA A 136 25.27 -13.21 -14.34
C ALA A 136 26.58 -12.42 -14.31
N GLU A 137 26.58 -11.17 -14.80
CA GLU A 137 27.75 -10.28 -14.74
C GLU A 137 28.12 -9.94 -13.29
N ALA A 138 27.13 -9.78 -12.40
CA ALA A 138 27.35 -9.61 -10.97
C ALA A 138 28.03 -10.82 -10.34
N ALA A 139 27.56 -12.03 -10.67
CA ALA A 139 28.17 -13.27 -10.17
C ALA A 139 29.58 -13.50 -10.72
N ALA A 140 29.85 -13.02 -11.94
CA ALA A 140 31.15 -13.14 -12.59
C ALA A 140 32.12 -11.98 -12.25
N GLY A 141 31.70 -10.98 -11.47
CA GLY A 141 32.54 -9.85 -11.10
C GLY A 141 32.90 -8.91 -12.26
N ARG A 142 32.08 -8.89 -13.32
CA ARG A 142 32.32 -8.10 -14.55
C ARG A 142 31.48 -6.83 -14.66
N LEU A 143 30.68 -6.52 -13.63
CA LEU A 143 29.91 -5.29 -13.61
C LEU A 143 30.82 -4.05 -13.49
N PRO A 144 30.37 -2.89 -14.01
CA PRO A 144 31.00 -1.61 -13.76
C PRO A 144 31.27 -1.39 -12.26
N GLU A 145 32.42 -0.80 -11.92
CA GLU A 145 32.90 -0.69 -10.53
C GLU A 145 31.94 0.11 -9.63
N ASP A 146 31.32 1.15 -10.19
CA ASP A 146 30.30 1.98 -9.56
C ASP A 146 29.06 1.15 -9.15
N ILE A 147 28.61 0.24 -10.02
CA ILE A 147 27.48 -0.66 -9.73
C ILE A 147 27.89 -1.79 -8.80
N ALA A 148 29.10 -2.35 -8.99
CA ALA A 148 29.61 -3.45 -8.17
C ALA A 148 29.69 -3.07 -6.68
N LYS A 149 30.15 -1.85 -6.36
CA LYS A 149 30.20 -1.31 -4.98
C LYS A 149 28.83 -1.21 -4.31
N LEU A 150 27.75 -1.09 -5.08
CA LEU A 150 26.38 -0.97 -4.56
C LEU A 150 25.73 -2.32 -4.24
N ILE A 151 26.25 -3.42 -4.77
CA ILE A 151 25.72 -4.77 -4.55
C ILE A 151 25.68 -5.16 -3.06
N PRO A 152 26.77 -5.04 -2.27
CA PRO A 152 26.74 -5.37 -0.85
C PRO A 152 25.74 -4.51 -0.08
N ILE A 153 25.68 -3.20 -0.39
CA ILE A 153 24.74 -2.25 0.22
C ILE A 153 23.29 -2.64 -0.09
N ALA A 154 23.00 -2.97 -1.36
CA ALA A 154 21.66 -3.34 -1.81
C ALA A 154 21.14 -4.66 -1.21
N ASN A 155 22.04 -5.62 -0.95
CA ASN A 155 21.70 -6.90 -0.35
C ASN A 155 21.29 -6.76 1.12
N ALA A 156 21.82 -5.79 1.85
CA ALA A 156 21.49 -5.49 3.25
C ALA A 156 21.50 -6.73 4.17
N ARG A 157 22.42 -7.68 3.91
CA ARG A 157 22.61 -8.91 4.68
C ARG A 157 24.07 -9.02 5.12
N SER A 158 24.29 -9.62 6.30
CA SER A 158 25.60 -9.75 6.94
C SER A 158 26.54 -10.76 6.27
N ASN A 159 26.03 -11.62 5.37
CA ASN A 159 26.87 -12.54 4.61
C ASN A 159 27.27 -11.90 3.29
N ASP A 160 28.54 -11.53 3.21
CA ASP A 160 29.19 -10.84 2.10
C ASP A 160 29.31 -11.68 0.82
N GLU A 161 29.03 -12.99 0.90
CA GLU A 161 29.35 -13.96 -0.16
C GLU A 161 28.24 -14.18 -1.21
N ARG A 162 27.04 -13.62 -1.04
CA ARG A 162 25.93 -13.90 -1.97
C ARG A 162 25.81 -12.85 -3.07
N SER A 163 26.08 -13.27 -4.30
CA SER A 163 25.77 -12.52 -5.52
C SER A 163 24.27 -12.23 -5.64
N LEU A 164 23.93 -11.16 -6.37
CA LEU A 164 22.55 -10.70 -6.56
C LEU A 164 21.76 -11.70 -7.43
N SER A 165 20.74 -12.34 -6.85
CA SER A 165 19.91 -13.29 -7.61
C SER A 165 18.97 -12.61 -8.62
N GLY A 166 18.87 -13.17 -9.83
CA GLY A 166 17.97 -12.69 -10.89
C GLY A 166 16.50 -12.53 -10.45
N PRO A 167 15.88 -13.47 -9.72
CA PRO A 167 14.51 -13.30 -9.22
C PRO A 167 14.33 -12.11 -8.27
N THR A 168 15.33 -11.82 -7.43
CA THR A 168 15.30 -10.67 -6.52
C THR A 168 15.39 -9.36 -7.28
N LEU A 169 16.33 -9.28 -8.23
CA LEU A 169 16.48 -8.11 -9.09
C LEU A 169 15.22 -7.87 -9.94
N TYR A 170 14.64 -8.94 -10.50
CA TYR A 170 13.38 -8.84 -11.24
C TYR A 170 12.23 -8.29 -10.38
N ARG A 171 12.15 -8.72 -9.11
CA ARG A 171 11.16 -8.17 -8.17
C ARG A 171 11.37 -6.67 -7.93
N TRP A 172 12.61 -6.23 -7.75
CA TRP A 172 12.92 -4.80 -7.60
C TRP A 172 12.56 -3.98 -8.84
N VAL A 173 12.88 -4.48 -10.03
CA VAL A 173 12.49 -3.84 -11.31
C VAL A 173 10.97 -3.69 -11.41
N ARG A 174 10.21 -4.72 -11.01
CA ARG A 174 8.74 -4.64 -11.01
C ARG A 174 8.22 -3.63 -10.00
N ALA A 175 8.77 -3.58 -8.78
CA ALA A 175 8.40 -2.60 -7.76
C ALA A 175 8.72 -1.18 -8.22
N TYR A 176 9.88 -0.98 -8.84
CA TYR A 176 10.31 0.30 -9.40
C TYR A 176 9.36 0.80 -10.49
N ARG A 177 9.01 -0.06 -11.46
CA ARG A 177 8.08 0.30 -12.56
C ARG A 177 6.64 0.53 -12.09
N ALA A 178 6.22 -0.11 -11.00
CA ALA A 178 4.90 0.09 -10.42
C ALA A 178 4.77 1.40 -9.61
N ALA A 179 5.90 1.99 -9.21
CA ALA A 179 5.92 3.23 -8.44
C ALA A 179 5.97 4.45 -9.38
N PRO A 180 5.02 5.41 -9.25
CA PRO A 180 4.92 6.55 -10.15
C PRO A 180 6.07 7.55 -9.95
N ASP A 181 6.33 7.93 -8.70
CA ASP A 181 7.26 9.00 -8.33
C ASP A 181 8.61 8.46 -7.83
N SER A 182 9.65 9.29 -7.87
CA SER A 182 10.98 8.99 -7.31
C SER A 182 10.91 8.62 -5.81
N VAL A 183 10.13 9.36 -5.05
CA VAL A 183 9.88 9.11 -3.61
C VAL A 183 9.22 7.75 -3.40
N SER A 184 8.20 7.43 -4.21
CA SER A 184 7.52 6.14 -4.14
C SER A 184 8.42 4.98 -4.54
N ARG A 185 9.36 5.19 -5.48
CA ARG A 185 10.36 4.18 -5.85
C ARG A 185 11.31 3.89 -4.69
N LEU A 186 11.81 4.92 -4.01
CA LEU A 186 12.64 4.72 -2.82
C LEU A 186 11.91 3.95 -1.73
N ALA A 187 10.67 4.34 -1.42
CA ALA A 187 9.86 3.62 -0.43
C ALA A 187 9.58 2.16 -0.84
N ALA A 188 9.37 1.89 -2.14
CA ALA A 188 9.09 0.54 -2.66
C ALA A 188 10.31 -0.38 -2.68
N LEU A 189 11.51 0.17 -2.87
CA LEU A 189 12.75 -0.59 -2.93
C LEU A 189 13.44 -0.70 -1.57
N ALA A 190 13.00 0.05 -0.57
CA ALA A 190 13.53 -0.04 0.78
C ALA A 190 13.38 -1.45 1.39
N PRO A 191 14.39 -1.93 2.15
CA PRO A 191 14.28 -3.20 2.86
C PRO A 191 13.19 -3.12 3.94
N VAL A 192 12.26 -4.06 3.91
CA VAL A 192 11.28 -4.24 4.98
C VAL A 192 12.01 -4.71 6.23
N LYS A 193 11.81 -4.04 7.37
CA LYS A 193 12.34 -4.50 8.66
C LYS A 193 11.86 -5.94 8.88
N THR A 194 12.81 -6.88 8.93
CA THR A 194 12.49 -8.25 9.30
C THR A 194 12.03 -8.20 10.75
N ARG A 195 10.87 -8.78 11.07
CA ARG A 195 10.37 -8.84 12.44
C ARG A 195 11.48 -9.39 13.32
N GLU A 196 11.94 -8.59 14.28
CA GLU A 196 12.94 -9.05 15.25
C GLU A 196 12.40 -10.30 15.94
N LYS A 197 13.25 -11.34 16.02
CA LYS A 197 12.89 -12.56 16.72
C LYS A 197 12.78 -12.20 18.19
N LYS A 198 11.56 -12.15 18.73
CA LYS A 198 11.36 -12.08 20.17
C LYS A 198 12.03 -13.31 20.79
N PRO A 199 12.94 -13.16 21.78
CA PRO A 199 13.51 -14.32 22.46
C PRO A 199 12.37 -15.13 23.08
N MET A 200 12.47 -16.45 23.09
CA MET A 200 11.37 -17.33 23.53
C MET A 200 10.92 -17.00 24.96
N LEU A 201 11.86 -16.62 25.82
CA LEU A 201 11.62 -16.20 27.21
C LEU A 201 10.82 -14.90 27.35
N ALA A 202 10.79 -14.05 26.32
CA ALA A 202 10.00 -12.81 26.32
C ALA A 202 8.57 -13.01 25.77
N ILE A 203 8.18 -14.25 25.48
CA ILE A 203 6.82 -14.58 25.04
C ILE A 203 6.03 -15.01 26.28
N GLU A 204 5.29 -14.06 26.85
CA GLU A 204 4.58 -14.22 28.14
C GLU A 204 3.62 -15.41 28.17
N TRP A 205 2.87 -15.66 27.09
CA TRP A 205 1.92 -16.77 27.01
C TRP A 205 2.56 -18.13 26.72
N LEU A 206 3.84 -18.17 26.35
CA LEU A 206 4.49 -19.39 25.88
C LEU A 206 4.59 -20.47 26.98
N PRO A 207 4.99 -20.17 28.23
CA PRO A 207 4.99 -21.16 29.30
C PRO A 207 3.60 -21.77 29.54
N ASP A 208 2.56 -20.94 29.56
CA ASP A 208 1.18 -21.38 29.75
C ASP A 208 0.71 -22.28 28.59
N PHE A 209 1.09 -21.95 27.36
CA PHE A 209 0.81 -22.81 26.20
C PHE A 209 1.51 -24.17 26.29
N LEU A 210 2.77 -24.19 26.74
CA LEU A 210 3.55 -25.43 26.85
C LEU A 210 2.94 -26.39 27.87
N MET A 211 2.27 -25.91 28.93
CA MET A 211 1.51 -26.73 29.87
C MET A 211 0.43 -27.59 29.16
N PHE A 212 -0.22 -27.03 28.14
CA PHE A 212 -1.24 -27.74 27.36
C PHE A 212 -0.68 -28.52 26.17
N TYR A 213 0.49 -28.13 25.65
CA TYR A 213 1.09 -28.72 24.46
C TYR A 213 2.07 -29.87 24.76
N GLN A 214 2.83 -29.79 25.86
CA GLN A 214 3.82 -30.80 26.26
C GLN A 214 3.19 -31.97 27.04
N GLN A 215 2.02 -32.42 26.61
CA GLN A 215 1.33 -33.54 27.23
C GLN A 215 1.73 -34.86 26.54
N PRO A 216 1.84 -36.00 27.26
CA PRO A 216 2.22 -37.30 26.69
C PRO A 216 1.34 -37.75 25.52
N ASN A 217 0.08 -37.31 25.52
CA ASN A 217 -0.92 -37.57 24.48
C ASN A 217 -0.70 -36.78 23.18
N LYS A 218 0.35 -35.94 23.09
CA LYS A 218 0.72 -35.13 21.90
C LYS A 218 -0.49 -34.40 21.29
N PRO A 219 -1.12 -33.49 22.04
CA PRO A 219 -2.31 -32.80 21.57
C PRO A 219 -1.95 -31.95 20.34
N MET A 220 -2.88 -31.84 19.39
CA MET A 220 -2.69 -30.96 18.25
C MET A 220 -2.49 -29.52 18.72
N MET A 221 -1.65 -28.76 18.01
CA MET A 221 -1.35 -27.34 18.29
C MET A 221 -2.63 -26.51 18.52
N MET A 222 -3.67 -26.76 17.74
CA MET A 222 -4.97 -26.07 17.89
C MET A 222 -5.74 -26.48 19.14
N ALA A 223 -5.66 -27.74 19.56
CA ALA A 223 -6.32 -28.19 20.78
C ALA A 223 -5.67 -27.55 22.02
N ALA A 224 -4.33 -27.50 22.07
CA ALA A 224 -3.60 -26.81 23.13
C ALA A 224 -3.90 -25.30 23.15
N ALA A 225 -3.96 -24.65 21.99
CA ALA A 225 -4.28 -23.22 21.88
C ALA A 225 -5.71 -22.90 22.35
N LYS A 226 -6.68 -23.78 22.05
CA LYS A 226 -8.06 -23.63 22.54
C LYS A 226 -8.16 -23.80 24.05
N LYS A 227 -7.48 -24.80 24.63
CA LYS A 227 -7.43 -24.98 26.09
C LYS A 227 -6.79 -23.79 26.80
N LEU A 228 -5.72 -23.25 26.23
CA LEU A 228 -5.10 -22.02 26.73
C LEU A 228 -6.08 -20.84 26.71
N ALA A 229 -6.84 -20.68 25.62
CA ALA A 229 -7.83 -19.61 25.48
C ALA A 229 -8.93 -19.71 26.54
N GLN A 230 -9.46 -20.91 26.78
CA GLN A 230 -10.44 -21.18 27.83
C GLN A 230 -9.86 -20.89 29.21
N TRP A 231 -8.65 -21.37 29.50
CA TRP A 231 -7.97 -21.09 30.77
C TRP A 231 -7.73 -19.59 30.99
N TYR A 232 -7.38 -18.83 29.94
CA TYR A 232 -7.22 -17.37 30.02
C TYR A 232 -8.54 -16.63 30.19
N LEU A 233 -9.65 -17.13 29.61
CA LEU A 233 -10.99 -16.60 29.84
C LEU A 233 -11.36 -16.71 31.33
N GLU A 234 -11.17 -17.89 31.92
CA GLU A 234 -11.44 -18.15 33.34
C GLU A 234 -10.60 -17.27 34.28
N GLN A 235 -9.37 -16.95 33.87
CA GLN A 235 -8.44 -16.11 34.64
C GLN A 235 -8.59 -14.60 34.36
N GLY A 236 -9.52 -14.19 33.48
CA GLY A 236 -9.68 -12.79 33.06
C GLY A 236 -8.51 -12.22 32.25
N LYS A 237 -7.64 -13.07 31.68
CA LYS A 237 -6.43 -12.72 30.92
C LYS A 237 -6.60 -12.85 29.41
N ILE A 238 -7.83 -12.88 28.92
CA ILE A 238 -8.15 -13.15 27.52
C ILE A 238 -7.51 -12.15 26.54
N GLU A 239 -7.17 -10.94 27.00
CA GLU A 239 -6.46 -9.93 26.22
C GLU A 239 -5.03 -10.34 25.80
N GLN A 240 -4.43 -11.33 26.46
CA GLN A 240 -3.05 -11.77 26.20
C GLN A 240 -2.95 -12.79 25.05
N ILE A 241 -4.07 -13.41 24.64
CA ILE A 241 -4.11 -14.36 23.52
C ILE A 241 -4.42 -13.65 22.20
N SER A 242 -3.95 -14.21 21.07
CA SER A 242 -4.24 -13.71 19.73
C SER A 242 -5.75 -13.61 19.49
N SER A 243 -6.20 -12.54 18.82
CA SER A 243 -7.61 -12.25 18.53
C SER A 243 -8.37 -13.42 17.91
N ARG A 244 -7.68 -14.30 17.17
CA ARG A 244 -8.26 -15.49 16.55
C ARG A 244 -8.78 -16.51 17.56
N TYR A 245 -8.12 -16.69 18.70
CA TYR A 245 -8.53 -17.68 19.72
C TYR A 245 -9.46 -17.07 20.76
N ARG A 246 -9.61 -15.74 20.73
CA ARG A 246 -10.48 -14.99 21.63
C ARG A 246 -11.96 -15.25 21.36
N ALA A 247 -12.36 -15.05 20.11
CA ALA A 247 -13.74 -15.25 19.66
C ALA A 247 -14.22 -16.71 19.84
N ASP A 248 -13.34 -17.68 19.58
CA ASP A 248 -13.66 -19.11 19.76
C ASP A 248 -13.88 -19.49 21.23
N ALA A 249 -13.25 -18.79 22.18
CA ALA A 249 -13.39 -19.06 23.61
C ALA A 249 -14.64 -18.38 24.20
N GLU A 250 -14.89 -17.12 23.81
CA GLU A 250 -16.07 -16.35 24.22
C GLU A 250 -17.39 -17.01 23.75
N LEU A 251 -17.44 -17.51 22.51
CA LEU A 251 -18.63 -18.22 21.99
C LEU A 251 -18.97 -19.51 22.75
N ARG A 252 -18.02 -20.08 23.48
CA ARG A 252 -18.19 -21.36 24.18
C ARG A 252 -18.55 -21.18 25.66
N SER A 253 -18.12 -20.09 26.28
CA SER A 253 -18.64 -19.71 27.60
C SER A 253 -20.11 -19.34 27.55
N ASP A 254 -20.57 -18.73 26.46
CA ASP A 254 -21.98 -18.39 26.28
C ASP A 254 -22.86 -19.63 26.14
N SER A 255 -22.35 -20.72 25.52
CA SER A 255 -23.09 -21.99 25.41
C SER A 255 -23.15 -22.78 26.71
N ASP A 256 -22.06 -22.80 27.49
CA ASP A 256 -22.00 -23.54 28.76
C ASP A 256 -22.84 -22.84 29.87
N GLY A 257 -23.04 -21.53 29.76
CA GLY A 257 -23.92 -20.75 30.65
C GLY A 257 -25.41 -21.07 30.49
N ASP A 258 -25.87 -21.36 29.26
CA ASP A 258 -27.26 -21.73 28.98
C ASP A 258 -27.59 -23.16 29.44
N GLU A 259 -26.63 -24.09 29.36
CA GLU A 259 -26.83 -25.49 29.79
C GLU A 259 -26.86 -25.62 31.33
N ALA A 260 -26.08 -24.81 32.05
CA ALA A 260 -26.12 -24.73 33.51
C ALA A 260 -27.45 -24.16 34.05
N ALA A 261 -28.10 -23.25 33.31
CA ALA A 261 -29.42 -22.72 33.66
C ALA A 261 -30.55 -23.75 33.40
N ALA A 262 -30.41 -24.60 32.39
CA ALA A 262 -31.38 -25.66 32.08
C ALA A 262 -31.33 -26.83 33.10
N GLY A 263 -30.14 -27.21 33.59
CA GLY A 263 -29.98 -28.29 34.57
C GLY A 263 -30.50 -27.98 35.98
N ALA A 264 -30.71 -26.71 36.32
CA ALA A 264 -31.23 -26.30 37.64
C ALA A 264 -32.75 -26.46 37.79
N TYR A 265 -33.50 -26.69 36.70
CA TYR A 265 -34.97 -26.75 36.72
C TYR A 265 -35.55 -28.18 36.84
N GLU A 266 -34.73 -29.23 36.81
CA GLU A 266 -35.21 -30.63 36.73
C GLU A 266 -35.03 -31.45 38.03
N GLY A 267 -34.72 -30.78 39.15
CA GLY A 267 -34.44 -31.43 40.45
C GLY A 267 -35.57 -31.41 41.49
N ALA A 268 -36.72 -30.79 41.24
CA ALA A 268 -37.80 -30.69 42.22
C ALA A 268 -39.03 -31.55 41.84
N ARG A 269 -38.95 -32.86 42.09
CA ARG A 269 -40.15 -33.70 42.21
C ARG A 269 -40.61 -33.73 43.68
N PRO A 270 -41.87 -33.35 43.99
CA PRO A 270 -42.38 -33.46 45.35
C PRO A 270 -42.63 -34.92 45.72
N ALA A 271 -42.31 -35.26 46.97
CA ALA A 271 -42.60 -36.53 47.60
C ALA A 271 -44.04 -36.50 48.12
N ASP A 272 -44.95 -37.20 47.45
CA ASP A 272 -46.27 -37.48 48.00
C ASP A 272 -46.26 -38.84 48.70
N GLY A 273 -46.42 -38.80 50.03
CA GLY A 273 -46.58 -39.96 50.88
C GLY A 273 -48.00 -40.02 51.48
N VAL A 274 -48.62 -41.20 51.30
CA VAL A 274 -49.46 -41.95 52.26
C VAL A 274 -50.79 -41.35 52.75
N GLY A 275 -51.88 -42.09 52.49
CA GLY A 275 -52.79 -42.50 53.57
C GLY A 275 -54.31 -42.44 53.30
N LEU A 276 -54.89 -43.66 53.25
CA LEU A 276 -56.33 -44.06 53.33
C LEU A 276 -57.13 -44.05 52.03
#